data_AF-A0A6F9CRE4-F1
#
_entry.id   AF-A0A6F9CRE4-F1
#
_cell.length_a   1.000
_cell.length_b   1.000
_cell.length_c   1.000
_cell.angle_alpha   90.00
_cell.angle_beta   90.00
_cell.angle_gamma   90.00
#
_symmetry.space_group_name_H-M   'P 1'
#
loop_
_entity.id
_entity.type
_entity.pdbx_description
1 polymer ?
#
loop_
_entity_poly.entity_id
_entity_poly.type
_entity_poly.pdbx_seq_one_letter_code
_entity_poly.pdbx_strand_id
1 'polypeptide(L)'
;MKCQNFSCGPNEKCEVKNGVRACQAVGKGVCSISGDPHYNTFDNSTYDFQGTCTYTAAKACHLEGTHLNPFSVVVENEKWYAMSSAPKVSVAKLLAVEVYGNILILRRNQIGMIMVNGVLTNLPVSLNNGAVQIYQDGSNDVILTDFGLRVTYDLVYHVTVTVPGNYRGKTCGLCGNFNGNKNDEFLLPGGQMVKDVNSFGAAWKVSMPGVVCEDGCSGDFCPKCNSKKKAVFGADCGIITDPKGPFASCHHEIDPASYFRDCLFDVCMAEGDRNMLCHSVAAYMLDCQDFGVKIESWRSPTFCPFSCSANSHYQTCAETCATPCPGLSDTINCPTTCAEGCACDKDFYFNGTGCVSWDQCSCYAGGHTLKIGESLISDDCFAVHICQKSGVVLSQSMACQGEESCQIKEGLRGCYPLNAG
;
A
#
# COMPACT_ATOMS: atom_id res chain seq x y z
N MET A 1 -11.91 16.39 39.47
CA MET A 1 -10.91 16.00 38.45
C MET A 1 -9.58 15.81 39.17
N LYS A 2 -8.98 14.60 39.12
CA LYS A 2 -7.64 14.36 39.68
C LYS A 2 -6.65 14.40 38.53
N CYS A 3 -5.74 15.37 38.53
CA CYS A 3 -4.61 15.37 37.60
C CYS A 3 -3.64 14.25 37.99
N GLN A 4 -3.24 13.45 37.01
CA GLN A 4 -2.13 12.52 37.13
C GLN A 4 -0.96 13.07 36.32
N ASN A 5 0.26 12.89 36.81
CA ASN A 5 1.44 13.21 36.03
C ASN A 5 1.50 12.29 34.81
N PHE A 6 1.71 12.89 33.64
CA PHE A 6 1.79 12.19 32.36
C PHE A 6 3.01 12.73 31.59
N SER A 7 3.79 11.83 31.00
CA SER A 7 4.95 12.13 30.18
C SER A 7 4.86 11.32 28.89
N CYS A 8 5.30 11.90 27.78
CA CYS A 8 5.38 11.18 26.51
C CYS A 8 6.41 10.05 26.59
N GLY A 9 6.16 9.00 25.81
CA GLY A 9 7.06 7.87 25.69
C GLY A 9 8.33 8.19 24.90
N PRO A 10 9.22 7.21 24.73
CA PRO A 10 10.37 7.32 23.83
C PRO A 10 9.92 7.65 22.40
N ASN A 11 10.69 8.51 21.72
CA ASN A 11 10.39 8.98 20.36
C ASN A 11 9.02 9.65 20.22
N GLU A 12 8.55 10.28 21.29
CA GLU A 12 7.37 11.13 21.28
C GLU A 12 7.70 12.51 21.86
N LYS A 13 7.00 13.53 21.36
CA LYS A 13 7.07 14.89 21.86
C LYS A 13 5.67 15.40 22.21
N CYS A 14 5.56 16.19 23.27
CA CYS A 14 4.29 16.78 23.66
C CYS A 14 4.00 17.98 22.76
N GLU A 15 2.99 17.86 21.90
CA GLU A 15 2.60 18.90 20.93
C GLU A 15 1.10 19.13 20.93
N VAL A 16 0.70 20.29 20.42
CA VAL A 16 -0.71 20.62 20.21
C VAL A 16 -1.06 20.30 18.76
N LYS A 17 -1.95 19.32 18.56
CA LYS A 17 -2.48 18.95 17.25
C LYS A 17 -4.01 19.11 17.29
N ASN A 18 -4.57 19.83 16.32
CA ASN A 18 -6.00 20.16 16.26
C ASN A 18 -6.56 20.76 17.57
N GLY A 19 -5.77 21.61 18.24
CA GLY A 19 -6.15 22.24 19.50
C GLY A 19 -6.04 21.34 20.74
N VAL A 20 -5.66 20.07 20.59
CA VAL A 20 -5.50 19.12 21.70
C VAL A 20 -4.01 18.87 21.96
N ARG A 21 -3.58 19.01 23.22
CA ARG A 21 -2.21 18.66 23.64
C ARG A 21 -2.11 17.15 23.83
N ALA A 22 -1.26 16.50 23.04
CA ALA A 22 -1.05 15.06 23.06
C ALA A 22 0.41 14.71 22.74
N CYS A 23 0.81 13.47 23.04
CA CYS A 23 2.10 12.95 22.60
C CYS A 23 2.03 12.61 21.11
N GLN A 24 2.95 13.17 20.34
CA GLN A 24 3.08 12.96 18.91
C GLN A 24 4.39 12.21 18.64
N ALA A 25 4.34 11.20 17.78
CA ALA A 25 5.53 10.49 17.36
C ALA A 25 6.54 11.45 16.70
N VAL A 26 7.82 11.21 16.95
CA VAL A 26 8.95 11.91 16.34
C VAL A 26 9.58 10.98 15.31
N GLY A 27 9.64 11.44 14.06
CA GLY A 27 10.18 10.66 12.96
C GLY A 27 9.27 9.47 12.57
N LYS A 28 9.78 8.68 11.63
CA LYS A 28 9.11 7.51 11.05
C LYS A 28 10.15 6.49 10.60
N GLY A 29 9.76 5.22 10.57
CA GLY A 29 10.47 4.16 9.86
C GLY A 29 9.74 3.84 8.56
N VAL A 30 10.48 3.59 7.49
CA VAL A 30 9.92 3.22 6.19
C VAL A 30 10.56 1.90 5.75
N CYS A 31 9.74 0.92 5.44
CA CYS A 31 10.13 -0.33 4.81
C CYS A 31 9.54 -0.37 3.40
N SER A 32 10.34 -0.71 2.40
CA SER A 32 9.88 -0.86 1.01
C SER A 32 10.12 -2.28 0.51
N ILE A 33 9.19 -2.75 -0.33
CA ILE A 33 9.20 -4.07 -0.95
C ILE A 33 8.93 -3.87 -2.44
N SER A 34 9.87 -4.25 -3.30
CA SER A 34 9.79 -4.01 -4.74
C SER A 34 10.24 -5.20 -5.57
N GLY A 35 9.53 -5.48 -6.67
CA GLY A 35 10.01 -6.43 -7.69
C GLY A 35 10.19 -7.86 -7.17
N ASP A 36 11.34 -8.48 -7.49
CA ASP A 36 11.67 -9.88 -7.20
C ASP A 36 12.14 -10.17 -5.76
N PRO A 37 11.18 -10.15 -4.84
CA PRO A 37 11.02 -9.04 -3.93
C PRO A 37 12.34 -8.66 -3.25
N HIS A 38 12.81 -7.46 -3.58
CA HIS A 38 13.83 -6.70 -2.87
C HIS A 38 13.18 -6.05 -1.65
N TYR A 39 13.74 -6.29 -0.47
CA TYR A 39 13.32 -5.67 0.78
C TYR A 39 14.32 -4.60 1.18
N ASN A 40 13.81 -3.44 1.61
CA ASN A 40 14.55 -2.49 2.42
C ASN A 40 13.85 -2.36 3.78
N THR A 41 14.52 -2.76 4.86
CA THR A 41 13.92 -2.78 6.21
C THR A 41 13.77 -1.38 6.80
N PHE A 42 13.05 -1.27 7.92
CA PHE A 42 12.92 0.00 8.65
C PHE A 42 14.25 0.61 9.09
N ASP A 43 15.29 -0.21 9.25
CA ASP A 43 16.64 0.20 9.63
C ASP A 43 17.58 0.34 8.43
N ASN A 44 17.02 0.37 7.22
CA ASN A 44 17.71 0.61 5.95
C ASN A 44 18.71 -0.51 5.60
N SER A 45 18.35 -1.76 5.86
CA SER A 45 19.08 -2.95 5.42
C SER A 45 18.39 -3.58 4.22
N THR A 46 19.18 -3.97 3.21
CA THR A 46 18.64 -4.51 1.95
C THR A 46 18.92 -6.00 1.80
N TYR A 47 17.93 -6.77 1.35
CA TYR A 47 18.09 -8.18 1.00
C TYR A 47 17.00 -8.65 0.01
N ASP A 48 17.25 -9.78 -0.65
CA ASP A 48 16.33 -10.34 -1.66
C ASP A 48 15.71 -11.64 -1.14
N PHE A 49 14.38 -11.79 -1.25
CA PHE A 49 13.69 -12.99 -0.78
C PHE A 49 12.56 -13.42 -1.72
N GLN A 50 12.84 -14.39 -2.60
CA GLN A 50 11.99 -14.78 -3.75
C GLN A 50 10.80 -15.70 -3.43
N GLY A 51 10.21 -15.57 -2.24
CA GLY A 51 9.09 -16.39 -1.80
C GLY A 51 7.82 -16.12 -2.61
N THR A 52 7.05 -17.17 -2.93
CA THR A 52 5.76 -17.11 -3.67
C THR A 52 4.55 -17.40 -2.78
N CYS A 53 4.74 -17.28 -1.46
CA CYS A 53 3.70 -17.43 -0.47
C CYS A 53 3.19 -16.08 0.03
N THR A 54 2.33 -16.16 1.04
CA THR A 54 1.91 -15.05 1.88
C THR A 54 2.87 -14.92 3.07
N TYR A 55 3.42 -13.72 3.27
CA TYR A 55 4.40 -13.44 4.31
C TYR A 55 4.02 -12.23 5.16
N THR A 56 4.38 -12.27 6.44
CA THR A 56 4.24 -11.11 7.33
C THR A 56 5.34 -10.10 7.00
N ALA A 57 4.98 -9.04 6.28
CA ALA A 57 5.90 -7.94 5.97
C ALA A 57 6.26 -7.18 7.25
N ALA A 58 5.27 -6.69 7.98
CA ALA A 58 5.48 -5.97 9.23
C ALA A 58 4.30 -6.18 10.18
N LYS A 59 4.56 -6.37 11.46
CA LYS A 59 3.55 -6.48 12.51
C LYS A 59 4.01 -5.69 13.72
N ALA A 60 3.07 -5.09 14.45
CA ALA A 60 3.34 -4.50 15.75
C ALA A 60 3.57 -5.60 16.80
N CYS A 61 4.70 -5.54 17.50
CA CYS A 61 5.17 -6.58 18.42
C CYS A 61 5.65 -5.95 19.73
N HIS A 62 5.64 -6.72 20.82
CA HIS A 62 6.09 -6.26 22.14
C HIS A 62 5.35 -5.01 22.67
N LEU A 63 4.03 -4.94 22.46
CA LEU A 63 3.19 -3.79 22.82
C LEU A 63 2.75 -3.77 24.30
N GLU A 64 3.05 -4.81 25.07
CA GLU A 64 2.70 -4.89 26.49
C GLU A 64 3.22 -3.66 27.26
N GLY A 65 2.34 -3.00 28.00
CA GLY A 65 2.65 -1.78 28.76
C GLY A 65 2.79 -0.50 27.92
N THR A 66 2.48 -0.54 26.62
CA THR A 66 2.46 0.63 25.73
C THR A 66 1.02 1.06 25.38
N HIS A 67 0.86 2.28 24.87
CA HIS A 67 -0.40 2.80 24.32
C HIS A 67 -0.49 2.69 22.79
N LEU A 68 0.41 1.92 22.17
CA LEU A 68 0.48 1.77 20.73
C LEU A 68 -0.60 0.84 20.21
N ASN A 69 -1.11 1.12 19.01
CA ASN A 69 -2.12 0.29 18.36
C ASN A 69 -1.48 -0.93 17.66
N PRO A 70 -2.07 -2.13 17.78
CA PRO A 70 -1.63 -3.28 17.01
C PRO A 70 -1.97 -3.10 15.52
N PHE A 71 -1.08 -3.61 14.68
CA PHE A 71 -1.33 -3.76 13.25
C PHE A 71 -0.60 -5.00 12.71
N SER A 72 -1.06 -5.53 11.58
CA SER A 72 -0.37 -6.55 10.81
C SER A 72 -0.45 -6.22 9.32
N VAL A 73 0.67 -6.25 8.62
CA VAL A 73 0.78 -6.06 7.18
C VAL A 73 1.36 -7.32 6.57
N VAL A 74 0.63 -7.89 5.63
CA VAL A 74 0.92 -9.17 5.01
C VAL A 74 0.91 -8.99 3.50
N VAL A 75 1.88 -9.57 2.82
CA VAL A 75 2.01 -9.51 1.36
C VAL A 75 2.00 -10.94 0.81
N GLU A 76 1.12 -11.21 -0.15
CA GLU A 76 1.15 -12.43 -0.97
C GLU A 76 1.90 -12.12 -2.25
N ASN A 77 2.92 -12.91 -2.54
CA ASN A 77 3.69 -12.83 -3.76
C ASN A 77 3.31 -13.96 -4.71
N GLU A 78 3.36 -13.69 -6.01
CA GLU A 78 3.20 -14.72 -7.04
C GLU A 78 4.28 -14.56 -8.12
N LYS A 79 4.58 -15.63 -8.86
CA LYS A 79 5.44 -15.53 -10.03
C LYS A 79 4.84 -14.61 -11.08
N TRP A 80 5.65 -13.75 -11.70
CA TRP A 80 5.15 -12.71 -12.60
C TRP A 80 4.83 -13.22 -14.02
N TYR A 81 3.75 -13.99 -14.16
CA TYR A 81 3.34 -14.57 -15.45
C TYR A 81 2.87 -13.56 -16.50
N ALA A 82 2.55 -12.32 -16.12
CA ALA A 82 2.19 -11.27 -17.08
C ALA A 82 3.35 -10.89 -18.01
N MET A 83 4.60 -11.20 -17.64
CA MET A 83 5.78 -10.86 -18.43
C MET A 83 6.36 -12.02 -19.23
N SER A 84 6.26 -13.25 -18.70
CA SER A 84 6.87 -14.43 -19.30
C SER A 84 6.11 -15.68 -18.90
N SER A 85 6.10 -16.68 -19.79
CA SER A 85 5.56 -18.02 -19.51
C SER A 85 6.46 -18.85 -18.59
N ALA A 86 7.72 -18.44 -18.39
CA ALA A 86 8.66 -19.04 -17.44
C ALA A 86 9.28 -17.94 -16.56
N PRO A 87 8.48 -17.30 -15.67
CA PRO A 87 8.92 -16.17 -14.86
C PRO A 87 10.00 -16.59 -13.87
N LYS A 88 11.06 -15.78 -13.81
CA LYS A 88 12.14 -15.94 -12.82
C LYS A 88 11.86 -15.17 -11.54
N VAL A 89 11.08 -14.09 -11.67
CA VAL A 89 10.75 -13.17 -10.59
C VAL A 89 9.38 -13.44 -9.99
N SER A 90 9.24 -13.09 -8.71
CA SER A 90 7.94 -12.95 -8.05
C SER A 90 7.60 -11.48 -7.81
N VAL A 91 6.33 -11.17 -7.55
CA VAL A 91 5.84 -9.81 -7.28
C VAL A 91 4.64 -9.85 -6.38
N ALA A 92 4.38 -8.75 -5.67
CA ALA A 92 3.20 -8.58 -4.84
C ALA A 92 1.93 -8.76 -5.68
N LYS A 93 1.06 -9.67 -5.25
CA LYS A 93 -0.26 -9.91 -5.84
C LYS A 93 -1.35 -9.24 -5.01
N LEU A 94 -1.19 -9.35 -3.69
CA LEU A 94 -2.17 -8.95 -2.70
C LEU A 94 -1.46 -8.36 -1.48
N LEU A 95 -2.01 -7.26 -0.99
CA LEU A 95 -1.64 -6.63 0.27
C LEU A 95 -2.82 -6.76 1.24
N ALA A 96 -2.57 -7.31 2.42
CA ALA A 96 -3.55 -7.42 3.49
C ALA A 96 -3.08 -6.63 4.72
N VAL A 97 -3.95 -5.78 5.27
CA VAL A 97 -3.71 -5.02 6.49
C VAL A 97 -4.79 -5.36 7.51
N GLU A 98 -4.38 -5.81 8.69
CA GLU A 98 -5.24 -5.99 9.85
C GLU A 98 -5.00 -4.83 10.83
N VAL A 99 -6.04 -4.03 11.08
CA VAL A 99 -5.96 -2.88 11.98
C VAL A 99 -7.34 -2.48 12.50
N TYR A 100 -7.43 -2.11 13.79
CA TYR A 100 -8.69 -1.77 14.47
C TYR A 100 -9.82 -2.81 14.30
N GLY A 101 -9.45 -4.09 14.22
CA GLY A 101 -10.39 -5.20 14.01
C GLY A 101 -10.90 -5.35 12.57
N ASN A 102 -10.40 -4.56 11.62
CA ASN A 102 -10.72 -4.70 10.21
C ASN A 102 -9.64 -5.52 9.49
N ILE A 103 -10.07 -6.28 8.49
CA ILE A 103 -9.21 -6.93 7.50
C ILE A 103 -9.42 -6.22 6.17
N LEU A 104 -8.37 -5.56 5.69
CA LEU A 104 -8.33 -4.72 4.51
C LEU A 104 -7.45 -5.39 3.46
N ILE A 105 -7.98 -5.65 2.27
CA ILE A 105 -7.27 -6.40 1.23
C ILE A 105 -7.32 -5.64 -0.10
N LEU A 106 -6.15 -5.24 -0.58
CA LEU A 106 -5.92 -4.70 -1.92
C LEU A 106 -5.37 -5.80 -2.83
N ARG A 107 -5.91 -5.92 -4.04
CA ARG A 107 -5.51 -6.93 -5.03
C ARG A 107 -5.22 -6.28 -6.37
N ARG A 108 -4.13 -6.70 -7.02
CA ARG A 108 -3.68 -6.21 -8.33
C ARG A 108 -4.80 -6.14 -9.39
N ASN A 109 -5.67 -7.15 -9.41
CA ASN A 109 -6.72 -7.27 -10.42
C ASN A 109 -8.06 -6.61 -10.03
N GLN A 110 -8.10 -5.82 -8.95
CA GLN A 110 -9.29 -5.15 -8.44
C GLN A 110 -9.08 -3.63 -8.34
N ILE A 111 -8.63 -3.02 -9.45
CA ILE A 111 -8.31 -1.59 -9.52
C ILE A 111 -9.49 -0.74 -9.05
N GLY A 112 -9.21 0.22 -8.17
CA GLY A 112 -10.19 1.17 -7.62
C GLY A 112 -11.16 0.56 -6.60
N MET A 113 -10.88 -0.66 -6.13
CA MET A 113 -11.69 -1.37 -5.14
C MET A 113 -10.81 -1.93 -4.03
N ILE A 114 -11.43 -2.12 -2.87
CA ILE A 114 -10.83 -2.77 -1.71
C ILE A 114 -11.80 -3.78 -1.12
N MET A 115 -11.29 -4.90 -0.62
CA MET A 115 -12.09 -5.83 0.17
C MET A 115 -11.95 -5.50 1.67
N VAL A 116 -13.06 -5.12 2.29
CA VAL A 116 -13.18 -4.74 3.70
C VAL A 116 -14.00 -5.80 4.42
N ASN A 117 -13.39 -6.53 5.36
CA ASN A 117 -14.06 -7.58 6.14
C ASN A 117 -14.82 -8.59 5.26
N GLY A 118 -14.25 -8.92 4.10
CA GLY A 118 -14.83 -9.83 3.12
C GLY A 118 -15.80 -9.20 2.12
N VAL A 119 -16.15 -7.91 2.23
CA VAL A 119 -17.01 -7.18 1.28
C VAL A 119 -16.15 -6.37 0.31
N LEU A 120 -16.33 -6.57 -1.00
CA LEU A 120 -15.67 -5.77 -2.03
C LEU A 120 -16.40 -4.45 -2.23
N THR A 121 -15.69 -3.33 -2.15
CA THR A 121 -16.28 -1.97 -2.23
C THR A 121 -15.37 -1.02 -3.01
N ASN A 122 -15.92 0.10 -3.50
CA ASN A 122 -15.15 1.10 -4.24
C ASN A 122 -14.33 1.98 -3.29
N LEU A 123 -13.18 2.44 -3.77
CA LEU A 123 -12.42 3.49 -3.13
C LEU A 123 -13.01 4.89 -3.41
N PRO A 124 -12.83 5.86 -2.49
CA PRO A 124 -12.26 5.69 -1.15
C PRO A 124 -13.24 5.09 -0.13
N VAL A 125 -12.68 4.68 1.00
CA VAL A 125 -13.40 4.17 2.17
C VAL A 125 -12.87 4.83 3.44
N SER A 126 -13.75 5.10 4.40
CA SER A 126 -13.45 5.68 5.70
C SER A 126 -14.14 4.85 6.78
N LEU A 127 -13.34 4.18 7.61
CA LEU A 127 -13.80 3.25 8.63
C LEU A 127 -13.55 3.83 10.03
N ASN A 128 -14.25 3.28 11.02
CA ASN A 128 -14.05 3.63 12.44
C ASN A 128 -14.11 5.15 12.68
N ASN A 129 -15.07 5.84 12.08
CA ASN A 129 -15.24 7.30 12.14
C ASN A 129 -13.99 8.08 11.68
N GLY A 130 -13.33 7.59 10.62
CA GLY A 130 -12.15 8.23 10.02
C GLY A 130 -10.82 7.80 10.65
N ALA A 131 -10.82 6.87 11.61
CA ALA A 131 -9.58 6.33 12.18
C ALA A 131 -8.80 5.46 11.18
N VAL A 132 -9.46 4.92 10.15
CA VAL A 132 -8.82 4.29 9.00
C VAL A 132 -9.39 4.85 7.72
N GLN A 133 -8.53 5.37 6.85
CA GLN A 133 -8.91 5.91 5.55
C GLN A 133 -8.16 5.13 4.47
N ILE A 134 -8.90 4.73 3.45
CA ILE A 134 -8.37 4.05 2.28
C ILE A 134 -8.73 4.86 1.04
N TYR A 135 -7.74 5.29 0.29
CA TYR A 135 -7.94 6.15 -0.88
C TYR A 135 -6.80 5.97 -1.88
N GLN A 136 -6.99 6.46 -3.10
CA GLN A 136 -5.93 6.53 -4.08
C GLN A 136 -5.19 7.87 -3.96
N ASP A 137 -3.86 7.83 -3.94
CA ASP A 137 -2.96 8.98 -3.90
C ASP A 137 -1.93 8.86 -5.04
N GLY A 138 -2.07 9.68 -6.08
CA GLY A 138 -1.32 9.48 -7.32
C GLY A 138 -1.60 8.10 -7.92
N SER A 139 -0.56 7.30 -8.16
CA SER A 139 -0.67 5.91 -8.64
C SER A 139 -0.79 4.85 -7.53
N ASN A 140 -0.78 5.25 -6.25
CA ASN A 140 -0.81 4.32 -5.12
C ASN A 140 -2.20 4.22 -4.52
N ASP A 141 -2.60 3.01 -4.15
CA ASP A 141 -3.65 2.83 -3.15
C ASP A 141 -3.03 2.93 -1.75
N VAL A 142 -3.64 3.73 -0.88
CA VAL A 142 -3.12 4.09 0.44
C VAL A 142 -4.08 3.63 1.52
N ILE A 143 -3.56 2.93 2.54
CA ILE A 143 -4.24 2.68 3.82
C ILE A 143 -3.56 3.54 4.87
N LEU A 144 -4.29 4.50 5.43
CA LEU A 144 -3.81 5.44 6.43
C LEU A 144 -4.61 5.32 7.73
N THR A 145 -3.91 5.27 8.86
CA THR A 145 -4.54 5.28 10.18
C THR A 145 -4.33 6.60 10.91
N ASP A 146 -5.20 6.90 11.86
CA ASP A 146 -5.10 8.09 12.73
C ASP A 146 -3.84 8.12 13.61
N PHE A 147 -3.31 6.94 13.98
CA PHE A 147 -2.05 6.82 14.70
C PHE A 147 -0.82 6.93 13.79
N GLY A 148 -0.99 6.99 12.48
CA GLY A 148 0.06 7.29 11.50
C GLY A 148 0.73 6.09 10.84
N LEU A 149 0.15 4.88 10.93
CA LEU A 149 0.51 3.79 10.01
C LEU A 149 0.05 4.19 8.61
N ARG A 150 0.96 4.17 7.65
CA ARG A 150 0.65 4.38 6.24
C ARG A 150 1.20 3.22 5.43
N VAL A 151 0.34 2.52 4.72
CA VAL A 151 0.71 1.42 3.82
C VAL A 151 0.30 1.80 2.40
N THR A 152 1.20 1.71 1.45
CA THR A 152 0.93 1.98 0.04
C THR A 152 1.18 0.76 -0.82
N TYR A 153 0.44 0.66 -1.92
CA TYR A 153 0.64 -0.35 -2.95
C TYR A 153 0.29 0.24 -4.30
N ASP A 154 1.20 0.15 -5.27
CA ASP A 154 0.97 0.58 -6.66
C ASP A 154 0.11 -0.43 -7.48
N LEU A 155 -0.43 -1.45 -6.81
CA LEU A 155 -1.15 -2.60 -7.35
C LEU A 155 -0.31 -3.48 -8.30
N VAL A 156 1.00 -3.27 -8.43
CA VAL A 156 1.83 -3.98 -9.40
C VAL A 156 3.14 -4.47 -8.79
N TYR A 157 4.02 -3.57 -8.39
CA TYR A 157 5.44 -3.82 -8.21
C TYR A 157 5.96 -3.40 -6.83
N HIS A 158 5.36 -2.40 -6.19
CA HIS A 158 5.95 -1.70 -5.04
C HIS A 158 4.96 -1.52 -3.90
N VAL A 159 5.37 -1.95 -2.70
CA VAL A 159 4.65 -1.80 -1.43
C VAL A 159 5.54 -1.07 -0.45
N THR A 160 5.00 -0.05 0.23
CA THR A 160 5.71 0.65 1.31
C THR A 160 4.92 0.60 2.60
N VAL A 161 5.59 0.26 3.70
CA VAL A 161 5.05 0.32 5.07
C VAL A 161 5.78 1.45 5.80
N THR A 162 5.04 2.47 6.22
CA THR A 162 5.53 3.57 7.04
C THR A 162 4.93 3.48 8.44
N VAL A 163 5.79 3.44 9.45
CA VAL A 163 5.38 3.34 10.86
C VAL A 163 5.91 4.55 11.64
N PRO A 164 5.12 5.16 12.55
CA PRO A 164 5.59 6.29 13.35
C PRO A 164 6.77 5.91 14.27
N GLY A 165 7.64 6.88 14.57
CA GLY A 165 8.87 6.63 15.33
C GLY A 165 8.69 6.11 16.77
N ASN A 166 7.49 6.24 17.36
CA ASN A 166 7.19 5.65 18.67
C ASN A 166 7.02 4.11 18.63
N TYR A 167 6.99 3.50 17.44
CA TYR A 167 7.07 2.04 17.25
C TYR A 167 8.51 1.51 17.16
N ARG A 168 9.53 2.34 17.44
CA ARG A 168 10.94 1.88 17.43
C ARG A 168 11.14 0.70 18.39
N GLY A 169 11.66 -0.42 17.89
CA GLY A 169 11.80 -1.68 18.65
C GLY A 169 10.47 -2.38 18.94
N LYS A 170 9.38 -1.98 18.27
CA LYS A 170 8.01 -2.50 18.44
C LYS A 170 7.43 -3.05 17.15
N THR A 171 8.27 -3.36 16.18
CA THR A 171 7.88 -4.10 14.97
C THR A 171 8.56 -5.47 14.93
N CYS A 172 7.98 -6.37 14.16
CA CYS A 172 8.64 -7.61 13.75
C CYS A 172 8.07 -8.08 12.40
N GLY A 173 8.78 -8.95 11.69
CA GLY A 173 8.45 -9.36 10.32
C GLY A 173 9.64 -9.21 9.38
N LEU A 174 9.39 -9.34 8.09
CA LEU A 174 10.40 -9.15 7.04
C LEU A 174 10.99 -7.73 7.02
N CYS A 175 10.20 -6.72 7.38
CA CYS A 175 10.65 -5.34 7.51
C CYS A 175 11.55 -5.06 8.73
N GLY A 176 11.91 -6.07 9.52
CA GLY A 176 12.78 -5.93 10.68
C GLY A 176 12.08 -5.40 11.94
N ASN A 177 12.88 -5.12 12.98
CA ASN A 177 12.40 -4.75 14.31
C ASN A 177 12.40 -3.23 14.58
N PHE A 178 12.89 -2.44 13.63
CA PHE A 178 12.97 -0.98 13.68
C PHE A 178 13.67 -0.47 14.95
N ASN A 179 14.85 -1.00 15.29
CA ASN A 179 15.61 -0.61 16.48
C ASN A 179 16.87 0.21 16.16
N GLY A 180 17.19 0.42 14.88
CA GLY A 180 18.37 1.12 14.38
C GLY A 180 19.61 0.25 14.18
N ASN A 181 19.53 -1.06 14.40
CA ASN A 181 20.65 -1.99 14.33
C ASN A 181 20.53 -2.94 13.14
N LYS A 182 21.15 -2.54 12.03
CA LYS A 182 21.23 -3.32 10.79
C LYS A 182 21.77 -4.75 10.93
N ASN A 183 22.40 -5.10 12.07
CA ASN A 183 22.98 -6.42 12.30
C ASN A 183 21.99 -7.44 12.90
N ASP A 184 20.76 -7.04 13.22
CA ASP A 184 19.75 -7.93 13.81
C ASP A 184 18.42 -8.00 13.03
N GLU A 185 18.44 -7.68 11.74
CA GLU A 185 17.22 -7.69 10.92
C GLU A 185 16.60 -9.09 10.75
N PHE A 186 17.43 -10.15 10.73
CA PHE A 186 16.99 -11.52 10.43
C PHE A 186 16.59 -12.30 11.68
N LEU A 187 15.69 -11.71 12.47
CA LEU A 187 15.09 -12.34 13.63
C LEU A 187 13.88 -13.20 13.21
N LEU A 188 13.91 -14.47 13.61
CA LEU A 188 12.75 -15.36 13.51
C LEU A 188 11.64 -14.91 14.46
N PRO A 189 10.39 -15.39 14.31
CA PRO A 189 9.29 -15.04 15.22
C PRO A 189 9.58 -15.30 16.71
N GLY A 190 10.45 -16.27 17.02
CA GLY A 190 10.91 -16.57 18.38
C GLY A 190 12.07 -15.71 18.90
N GLY A 191 12.55 -14.74 18.12
CA GLY A 191 13.66 -13.84 18.49
C GLY A 191 15.06 -14.42 18.25
N GLN A 192 15.18 -15.60 17.63
CA GLN A 192 16.48 -16.16 17.24
C GLN A 192 16.97 -15.46 15.95
N MET A 193 18.24 -15.04 15.93
CA MET A 193 18.89 -14.53 14.71
C MET A 193 19.36 -15.68 13.81
N VAL A 194 19.15 -15.54 12.50
CA VAL A 194 19.74 -16.41 11.48
C VAL A 194 20.57 -15.60 10.47
N LYS A 195 21.43 -16.29 9.71
CA LYS A 195 22.22 -15.68 8.64
C LYS A 195 21.64 -15.92 7.25
N ASP A 196 20.85 -16.98 7.11
CA ASP A 196 20.29 -17.41 5.84
C ASP A 196 18.94 -16.72 5.61
N VAL A 197 18.85 -15.95 4.52
CA VAL A 197 17.67 -15.14 4.18
C VAL A 197 16.45 -16.03 3.89
N ASN A 198 16.64 -17.20 3.29
CA ASN A 198 15.53 -18.10 3.00
C ASN A 198 14.94 -18.69 4.28
N SER A 199 15.79 -19.10 5.22
CA SER A 199 15.38 -19.56 6.54
C SER A 199 14.64 -18.46 7.32
N PHE A 200 15.11 -17.22 7.22
CA PHE A 200 14.43 -16.05 7.79
C PHE A 200 13.06 -15.83 7.15
N GLY A 201 13.00 -15.76 5.82
CA GLY A 201 11.76 -15.49 5.10
C GLY A 201 10.69 -16.58 5.26
N ALA A 202 11.11 -17.85 5.17
CA ALA A 202 10.23 -19.00 5.38
C ALA A 202 9.57 -19.01 6.77
N ALA A 203 10.28 -18.53 7.80
CA ALA A 203 9.75 -18.47 9.16
C ALA A 203 8.65 -17.42 9.36
N TRP A 204 8.57 -16.43 8.47
CA TRP A 204 7.53 -15.39 8.47
C TRP A 204 6.36 -15.70 7.53
N LYS A 205 6.31 -16.91 6.97
CA LYS A 205 5.19 -17.39 6.15
C LYS A 205 3.90 -17.48 6.98
N VAL A 206 2.80 -17.02 6.39
CA VAL A 206 1.46 -17.22 6.92
C VAL A 206 0.89 -18.52 6.35
N SER A 207 0.60 -19.48 7.22
CA SER A 207 0.04 -20.77 6.81
C SER A 207 -1.39 -20.63 6.29
N MET A 208 -1.60 -20.99 5.02
CA MET A 208 -2.92 -21.04 4.39
C MET A 208 -3.29 -22.48 4.01
N PRO A 209 -4.45 -23.02 4.46
CA PRO A 209 -4.87 -24.37 4.13
C PRO A 209 -4.98 -24.59 2.62
N GLY A 210 -4.39 -25.69 2.12
CA GLY A 210 -4.50 -26.09 0.71
C GLY A 210 -3.65 -25.28 -0.28
N VAL A 211 -2.85 -24.31 0.20
CA VAL A 211 -1.97 -23.52 -0.66
C VAL A 211 -0.56 -24.11 -0.67
N VAL A 212 -0.04 -24.38 -1.86
CA VAL A 212 1.34 -24.84 -2.10
C VAL A 212 2.11 -23.71 -2.77
N CYS A 213 3.26 -23.35 -2.22
CA CYS A 213 4.10 -22.25 -2.67
C CYS A 213 5.57 -22.50 -2.26
N GLU A 214 6.48 -21.69 -2.79
CA GLU A 214 7.94 -21.84 -2.62
C GLU A 214 8.50 -20.75 -1.70
N ASP A 215 9.48 -21.09 -0.88
CA ASP A 215 10.18 -20.17 0.04
C ASP A 215 11.34 -19.41 -0.61
N GLY A 216 11.37 -19.35 -1.94
CA GLY A 216 12.45 -18.74 -2.71
C GLY A 216 13.34 -19.75 -3.39
N CYS A 217 14.53 -19.28 -3.78
CA CYS A 217 15.54 -20.03 -4.50
C CYS A 217 16.78 -20.25 -3.62
N SER A 218 17.62 -21.24 -3.92
CA SER A 218 18.83 -21.50 -3.13
C SER A 218 20.08 -21.65 -4.00
N GLY A 219 21.20 -21.09 -3.54
CA GLY A 219 22.51 -21.25 -4.17
C GLY A 219 22.55 -20.83 -5.65
N ASP A 220 23.13 -21.68 -6.49
CA ASP A 220 23.26 -21.41 -7.93
C ASP A 220 21.95 -21.53 -8.71
N PHE A 221 20.87 -22.00 -8.09
CA PHE A 221 19.54 -22.06 -8.70
C PHE A 221 18.82 -20.72 -8.66
N CYS A 222 19.30 -19.77 -7.86
CA CYS A 222 18.76 -18.40 -7.90
C CYS A 222 19.07 -17.73 -9.24
N PRO A 223 18.10 -17.03 -9.85
CA PRO A 223 18.33 -16.29 -11.07
C PRO A 223 19.49 -15.31 -10.91
N LYS A 224 20.47 -15.37 -11.81
CA LYS A 224 21.60 -14.44 -11.86
C LYS A 224 21.54 -13.62 -13.13
N CYS A 225 21.66 -12.30 -12.99
CA CYS A 225 21.89 -11.46 -14.15
C CYS A 225 23.36 -11.53 -14.60
N ASN A 226 23.60 -11.92 -15.85
CA ASN A 226 24.96 -11.99 -16.39
C ASN A 226 25.58 -10.58 -16.57
N SER A 227 26.91 -10.49 -16.49
CA SER A 227 27.63 -9.21 -16.51
C SER A 227 27.46 -8.42 -17.82
N LYS A 228 27.29 -9.10 -18.97
CA LYS A 228 27.08 -8.44 -20.26
C LYS A 228 25.71 -7.74 -20.33
N LYS A 229 24.65 -8.39 -19.83
CA LYS A 229 23.30 -7.82 -19.73
C LYS A 229 23.27 -6.65 -18.75
N LYS A 230 23.97 -6.74 -17.60
CA LYS A 230 24.11 -5.63 -16.65
C LYS A 230 24.71 -4.37 -17.30
N ALA A 231 25.71 -4.53 -18.18
CA ALA A 231 26.33 -3.39 -18.86
C ALA A 231 25.37 -2.70 -19.86
N VAL A 232 24.47 -3.46 -20.49
CA VAL A 232 23.47 -2.91 -21.42
C VAL A 232 22.38 -2.14 -20.66
N PHE A 233 21.82 -2.74 -19.61
CA PHE A 233 20.70 -2.15 -18.86
C PHE A 233 21.15 -1.07 -17.84
N GLY A 234 22.44 -1.00 -17.52
CA GLY A 234 22.97 -0.01 -16.59
C GLY A 234 22.80 1.44 -17.06
N ALA A 235 22.78 1.67 -18.37
CA ALA A 235 22.49 2.99 -18.92
C ALA A 235 21.04 3.41 -18.65
N ASP A 236 20.08 2.49 -18.80
CA ASP A 236 18.65 2.77 -18.62
C ASP A 236 18.29 3.03 -17.15
N CYS A 237 18.84 2.22 -16.23
CA CYS A 237 18.66 2.42 -14.78
C CYS A 237 19.45 3.63 -14.24
N GLY A 238 20.40 4.17 -15.00
CA GLY A 238 21.32 5.22 -14.57
C GLY A 238 20.65 6.53 -14.16
N ILE A 239 19.42 6.78 -14.62
CA ILE A 239 18.61 7.94 -14.22
C ILE A 239 18.43 8.03 -12.69
N ILE A 240 18.37 6.90 -12.00
CA ILE A 240 18.17 6.81 -10.53
C ILE A 240 19.34 7.43 -9.78
N THR A 241 20.57 7.22 -10.27
CA THR A 241 21.82 7.64 -9.59
C THR A 241 22.47 8.87 -10.20
N ASP A 242 21.91 9.43 -11.29
CA ASP A 242 22.47 10.61 -11.94
C ASP A 242 22.47 11.82 -10.99
N PRO A 243 23.65 12.34 -10.57
CA PRO A 243 23.73 13.45 -9.63
C PRO A 243 23.24 14.79 -10.22
N LYS A 244 22.96 14.83 -11.52
CA LYS A 244 22.36 15.97 -12.23
C LYS A 244 21.00 15.62 -12.83
N GLY A 245 20.49 14.42 -12.54
CA GLY A 245 19.21 13.92 -13.01
C GLY A 245 18.04 14.40 -12.17
N PRO A 246 16.81 13.98 -12.53
CA PRO A 246 15.59 14.45 -11.89
C PRO A 246 15.49 14.07 -10.40
N PHE A 247 16.18 13.01 -9.98
CA PHE A 247 16.17 12.51 -8.61
C PHE A 247 17.31 13.04 -7.72
N ALA A 248 18.17 13.92 -8.22
CA ALA A 248 19.33 14.41 -7.47
C ALA A 248 18.96 15.04 -6.11
N SER A 249 17.78 15.65 -6.02
CA SER A 249 17.25 16.21 -4.77
C SER A 249 16.87 15.15 -3.73
N CYS A 250 16.72 13.88 -4.10
CA CYS A 250 16.36 12.80 -3.18
C CYS A 250 17.55 12.00 -2.67
N HIS A 251 18.70 12.06 -3.35
CA HIS A 251 19.88 11.23 -3.04
C HIS A 251 20.41 11.38 -1.60
N HIS A 252 20.11 12.51 -0.94
CA HIS A 252 20.49 12.75 0.44
C HIS A 252 19.48 12.21 1.47
N GLU A 253 18.23 12.00 1.05
CA GLU A 253 17.17 11.43 1.88
C GLU A 253 17.13 9.90 1.74
N ILE A 254 17.30 9.39 0.51
CA ILE A 254 17.31 7.96 0.19
C ILE A 254 18.51 7.65 -0.69
N ASP A 255 19.39 6.75 -0.23
CA ASP A 255 20.53 6.28 -1.01
C ASP A 255 20.06 5.55 -2.29
N PRO A 256 20.36 6.06 -3.49
CA PRO A 256 19.88 5.48 -4.75
C PRO A 256 20.57 4.14 -5.10
N ALA A 257 21.62 3.75 -4.38
CA ALA A 257 22.45 2.60 -4.75
C ALA A 257 21.69 1.25 -4.71
N SER A 258 20.73 1.07 -3.81
CA SER A 258 19.89 -0.14 -3.78
C SER A 258 18.95 -0.17 -4.98
N TYR A 259 18.14 0.87 -5.16
CA TYR A 259 17.19 1.00 -6.27
C TYR A 259 17.84 0.83 -7.65
N PHE A 260 19.06 1.33 -7.85
CA PHE A 260 19.80 1.09 -9.08
C PHE A 260 20.18 -0.38 -9.30
N ARG A 261 20.63 -1.07 -8.25
CA ARG A 261 20.97 -2.51 -8.34
C ARG A 261 19.72 -3.35 -8.59
N ASP A 262 18.62 -3.00 -7.94
CA ASP A 262 17.35 -3.70 -8.02
C ASP A 262 16.77 -3.52 -9.44
N CYS A 263 16.73 -2.28 -9.96
CA CYS A 263 16.40 -1.99 -11.35
C CYS A 263 17.22 -2.82 -12.35
N LEU A 264 18.55 -2.85 -12.16
CA LEU A 264 19.45 -3.63 -13.01
C LEU A 264 19.12 -5.13 -13.01
N PHE A 265 18.80 -5.66 -11.84
CA PHE A 265 18.47 -7.07 -11.67
C PHE A 265 17.13 -7.39 -12.34
N ASP A 266 16.11 -6.62 -12.03
CA ASP A 266 14.75 -6.83 -12.50
C ASP A 266 14.61 -6.68 -14.01
N VAL A 267 15.15 -5.61 -14.58
CA VAL A 267 15.18 -5.41 -16.04
C VAL A 267 15.92 -6.57 -16.72
N CYS A 268 16.97 -7.09 -16.09
CA CYS A 268 17.69 -8.22 -16.63
C CYS A 268 16.91 -9.54 -16.57
N MET A 269 16.18 -9.79 -15.48
CA MET A 269 15.30 -10.95 -15.35
C MET A 269 14.11 -10.88 -16.30
N ALA A 270 13.67 -9.65 -16.59
CA ALA A 270 12.67 -9.30 -17.58
C ALA A 270 13.19 -9.22 -19.03
N GLU A 271 14.47 -9.56 -19.26
CA GLU A 271 15.10 -9.53 -20.58
C GLU A 271 15.08 -8.17 -21.30
N GLY A 272 15.08 -7.08 -20.55
CA GLY A 272 15.06 -5.71 -21.08
C GLY A 272 13.67 -5.12 -21.25
N ASP A 273 12.64 -5.72 -20.64
CA ASP A 273 11.29 -5.18 -20.68
C ASP A 273 11.25 -3.74 -20.15
N ARG A 274 10.60 -2.86 -20.92
CA ARG A 274 10.52 -1.44 -20.60
C ARG A 274 9.55 -1.14 -19.48
N ASN A 275 8.47 -1.90 -19.31
CA ASN A 275 7.55 -1.67 -18.20
C ASN A 275 8.23 -1.97 -16.88
N MET A 276 9.03 -3.05 -16.81
CA MET A 276 9.84 -3.34 -15.64
C MET A 276 10.79 -2.20 -15.27
N LEU A 277 11.53 -1.67 -16.25
CA LEU A 277 12.38 -0.49 -16.05
C LEU A 277 11.58 0.66 -15.44
N CYS A 278 10.39 0.93 -15.97
CA CYS A 278 9.54 2.02 -15.51
C CYS A 278 8.98 1.79 -14.11
N HIS A 279 8.63 0.56 -13.76
CA HIS A 279 8.21 0.19 -12.40
C HIS A 279 9.36 0.37 -11.40
N SER A 280 10.58 -0.09 -11.74
CA SER A 280 11.75 0.08 -10.87
C SER A 280 12.13 1.55 -10.66
N VAL A 281 12.09 2.38 -11.70
CA VAL A 281 12.35 3.83 -11.56
C VAL A 281 11.21 4.51 -10.79
N ALA A 282 9.96 4.11 -11.04
CA ALA A 282 8.81 4.65 -10.31
C ALA A 282 8.84 4.33 -8.81
N ALA A 283 9.34 3.16 -8.40
CA ALA A 283 9.50 2.82 -6.98
C ALA A 283 10.37 3.87 -6.25
N TYR A 284 11.50 4.28 -6.84
CA TYR A 284 12.34 5.33 -6.26
C TYR A 284 11.64 6.69 -6.26
N MET A 285 10.95 7.04 -7.35
CA MET A 285 10.14 8.26 -7.46
C MET A 285 9.11 8.37 -6.32
N LEU A 286 8.32 7.31 -6.11
CA LEU A 286 7.25 7.26 -5.13
C LEU A 286 7.81 7.35 -3.71
N ASP A 287 8.87 6.62 -3.39
CA ASP A 287 9.50 6.69 -2.08
C ASP A 287 10.08 8.10 -1.83
N CYS A 288 10.70 8.75 -2.82
CA CYS A 288 11.17 10.13 -2.69
C CYS A 288 10.04 11.12 -2.36
N GLN A 289 8.89 10.99 -3.01
CA GLN A 289 7.72 11.83 -2.73
C GLN A 289 7.10 11.55 -1.36
N ASP A 290 7.13 10.30 -0.90
CA ASP A 290 6.70 9.92 0.44
C ASP A 290 7.61 10.51 1.55
N PHE A 291 8.86 10.85 1.22
CA PHE A 291 9.75 11.67 2.06
C PHE A 291 9.54 13.18 1.89
N GLY A 292 8.60 13.61 1.05
CA GLY A 292 8.26 15.01 0.81
C GLY A 292 9.23 15.72 -0.14
N VAL A 293 10.09 14.98 -0.84
CA VAL A 293 11.04 15.54 -1.80
C VAL A 293 10.29 15.91 -3.08
N LYS A 294 10.52 17.13 -3.55
CA LYS A 294 10.03 17.57 -4.87
C LYS A 294 10.97 17.05 -5.95
N ILE A 295 10.43 16.25 -6.85
CA ILE A 295 11.14 15.61 -7.95
C ILE A 295 10.78 16.30 -9.27
N GLU A 296 11.77 16.50 -10.13
CA GLU A 296 11.56 17.03 -11.47
C GLU A 296 10.91 16.00 -12.40
N SER A 297 10.41 16.43 -13.55
CA SER A 297 9.81 15.50 -14.52
C SER A 297 10.88 14.53 -15.04
N TRP A 298 10.68 13.23 -14.80
CA TRP A 298 11.61 12.17 -15.22
C TRP A 298 11.08 11.33 -16.39
N ARG A 299 9.77 11.39 -16.65
CA ARG A 299 9.11 10.69 -17.76
C ARG A 299 9.11 11.53 -19.03
N SER A 300 9.18 10.88 -20.18
CA SER A 300 9.09 11.53 -21.49
C SER A 300 8.39 10.63 -22.51
N PRO A 301 8.02 11.13 -23.71
CA PRO A 301 7.42 10.29 -24.76
C PRO A 301 8.28 9.09 -25.17
N THR A 302 9.59 9.14 -24.94
CA THR A 302 10.55 8.08 -25.30
C THR A 302 11.13 7.34 -24.09
N PHE A 303 10.86 7.79 -22.86
CA PHE A 303 11.33 7.17 -21.62
C PHE A 303 10.18 7.08 -20.62
N CYS A 304 9.68 5.86 -20.40
CA CYS A 304 8.60 5.57 -19.46
C CYS A 304 7.36 6.46 -19.58
N PRO A 305 6.74 6.54 -20.77
CA PRO A 305 5.51 7.32 -20.95
C PRO A 305 4.43 6.83 -20.00
N PHE A 306 3.69 7.76 -19.41
CA PHE A 306 2.60 7.48 -18.48
C PHE A 306 1.27 7.83 -19.16
N SER A 307 0.35 6.88 -19.16
CA SER A 307 -0.98 7.06 -19.72
C SER A 307 -2.01 7.19 -18.62
N CYS A 308 -2.83 8.23 -18.71
CA CYS A 308 -3.95 8.46 -17.80
C CYS A 308 -5.27 7.98 -18.41
N SER A 309 -6.24 7.71 -17.54
CA SER A 309 -7.60 7.39 -17.98
C SER A 309 -8.27 8.60 -18.61
N ALA A 310 -9.44 8.40 -19.24
CA ALA A 310 -10.15 9.48 -19.90
C ALA A 310 -10.37 10.68 -18.96
N ASN A 311 -10.32 11.89 -19.53
CA ASN A 311 -10.56 13.15 -18.82
C ASN A 311 -9.52 13.49 -17.74
N SER A 312 -8.31 12.98 -17.89
CA SER A 312 -7.20 13.28 -16.99
C SER A 312 -5.87 13.29 -17.75
N HIS A 313 -4.88 13.96 -17.17
CA HIS A 313 -3.53 14.04 -17.71
C HIS A 313 -2.49 13.75 -16.64
N TYR A 314 -1.33 13.28 -17.08
CA TYR A 314 -0.21 12.97 -16.19
C TYR A 314 0.34 14.24 -15.54
N GLN A 315 0.62 14.15 -14.24
CA GLN A 315 1.43 15.11 -13.51
C GLN A 315 2.41 14.38 -12.60
N THR A 316 3.65 14.88 -12.54
CA THR A 316 4.68 14.40 -11.61
C THR A 316 4.27 14.60 -10.14
N CYS A 317 3.36 15.54 -9.87
CA CYS A 317 2.88 15.91 -8.55
C CYS A 317 1.39 16.29 -8.68
N ALA A 318 0.52 15.27 -8.75
CA ALA A 318 -0.93 15.42 -8.80
C ALA A 318 -1.51 15.53 -7.38
N GLU A 319 -2.45 16.44 -7.18
CA GLU A 319 -3.17 16.61 -5.91
C GLU A 319 -4.49 15.82 -5.94
N THR A 320 -4.62 14.82 -5.05
CA THR A 320 -5.74 13.87 -5.01
C THR A 320 -7.12 14.53 -4.91
N CYS A 321 -7.25 15.67 -4.20
CA CYS A 321 -8.52 16.38 -4.03
C CYS A 321 -8.51 17.79 -4.60
N ALA A 322 -7.81 18.05 -5.71
CA ALA A 322 -7.85 19.37 -6.33
C ALA A 322 -9.27 19.78 -6.77
N THR A 323 -10.01 18.86 -7.42
CA THR A 323 -11.39 19.05 -7.88
C THR A 323 -12.26 17.84 -7.51
N PRO A 324 -12.58 17.64 -6.23
CA PRO A 324 -13.27 16.44 -5.78
C PRO A 324 -14.75 16.46 -6.15
N CYS A 325 -15.34 15.28 -6.37
CA CYS A 325 -16.79 15.13 -6.43
C CYS A 325 -17.43 15.57 -5.09
N PRO A 326 -18.69 16.06 -5.10
CA PRO A 326 -19.39 16.47 -3.89
C PRO A 326 -19.43 15.37 -2.82
N GLY A 327 -19.03 15.69 -1.59
CA GLY A 327 -19.01 14.75 -0.45
C GLY A 327 -17.72 13.92 -0.29
N LEU A 328 -16.83 13.92 -1.28
CA LEU A 328 -15.56 13.17 -1.20
C LEU A 328 -14.67 13.70 -0.07
N SER A 329 -14.53 15.02 0.05
CA SER A 329 -13.74 15.67 1.11
C SER A 329 -14.34 15.51 2.51
N ASP A 330 -15.61 15.11 2.62
CA ASP A 330 -16.23 14.76 3.90
C ASP A 330 -15.97 13.28 4.26
N THR A 331 -15.58 12.46 3.29
CA THR A 331 -15.32 11.02 3.46
C THR A 331 -13.89 10.76 3.91
N ILE A 332 -12.91 11.41 3.26
CA ILE A 332 -11.48 11.26 3.55
C ILE A 332 -10.82 12.59 3.86
N ASN A 333 -9.76 12.55 4.68
CA ASN A 333 -8.88 13.70 4.85
C ASN A 333 -7.96 13.74 3.64
N CYS A 334 -8.28 14.64 2.71
CA CYS A 334 -7.49 14.83 1.51
C CYS A 334 -6.02 15.10 1.87
N PRO A 335 -5.06 14.36 1.26
CA PRO A 335 -3.65 14.64 1.43
C PRO A 335 -3.33 16.10 1.13
N THR A 336 -2.43 16.67 1.93
CA THR A 336 -1.90 18.04 1.69
C THR A 336 -0.62 18.01 0.84
N THR A 337 -0.10 16.82 0.60
CA THR A 337 0.99 16.52 -0.32
C THR A 337 0.44 16.01 -1.65
N CYS A 338 1.29 15.98 -2.66
CA CYS A 338 0.98 15.41 -3.96
C CYS A 338 1.76 14.11 -4.18
N ALA A 339 1.32 13.32 -5.15
CA ALA A 339 2.02 12.13 -5.62
C ALA A 339 2.01 12.07 -7.16
N GLU A 340 2.96 11.36 -7.77
CA GLU A 340 2.97 11.10 -9.20
C GLU A 340 1.69 10.36 -9.61
N GLY A 341 0.97 10.88 -10.60
CA GLY A 341 -0.27 10.27 -11.06
C GLY A 341 -1.03 11.11 -12.07
N CYS A 342 -2.34 10.94 -12.10
CA CYS A 342 -3.24 11.63 -13.02
C CYS A 342 -4.02 12.73 -12.31
N ALA A 343 -4.00 13.93 -12.88
CA ALA A 343 -4.85 15.04 -12.46
C ALA A 343 -6.03 15.19 -13.41
N CYS A 344 -7.20 15.56 -12.89
CA CYS A 344 -8.38 15.76 -13.71
C CYS A 344 -8.23 16.95 -14.65
N ASP A 345 -8.72 16.79 -15.87
CA ASP A 345 -8.83 17.87 -16.82
C ASP A 345 -9.88 18.90 -16.35
N LYS A 346 -9.82 20.10 -16.93
CA LYS A 346 -10.80 21.15 -16.65
C LYS A 346 -12.23 20.62 -16.90
N ASP A 347 -13.14 20.98 -15.99
CA ASP A 347 -14.57 20.61 -16.00
C ASP A 347 -14.85 19.13 -15.66
N PHE A 348 -13.83 18.38 -15.20
CA PHE A 348 -13.96 17.04 -14.65
C PHE A 348 -13.59 16.98 -13.16
N TYR A 349 -14.17 16.00 -12.47
CA TYR A 349 -14.14 15.88 -11.02
C TYR A 349 -13.61 14.52 -10.60
N PHE A 350 -12.74 14.51 -9.59
CA PHE A 350 -12.17 13.30 -9.04
C PHE A 350 -13.21 12.58 -8.19
N ASN A 351 -13.57 11.35 -8.57
CA ASN A 351 -14.55 10.54 -7.84
C ASN A 351 -13.93 9.65 -6.76
N GLY A 352 -12.60 9.67 -6.61
CA GLY A 352 -11.86 8.79 -5.70
C GLY A 352 -10.87 7.86 -6.38
N THR A 353 -11.08 7.53 -7.66
CA THR A 353 -10.23 6.61 -8.45
C THR A 353 -10.07 7.04 -9.91
N GLY A 354 -10.71 8.14 -10.32
CA GLY A 354 -10.65 8.66 -11.67
C GLY A 354 -11.44 9.95 -11.84
N CYS A 355 -11.46 10.47 -13.06
CA CYS A 355 -12.04 11.76 -13.39
C CYS A 355 -13.32 11.61 -14.21
N VAL A 356 -14.42 12.13 -13.69
CA VAL A 356 -15.76 11.98 -14.24
C VAL A 356 -16.43 13.34 -14.44
N SER A 357 -17.46 13.39 -15.30
CA SER A 357 -18.29 14.58 -15.41
C SER A 357 -19.12 14.78 -14.14
N TRP A 358 -19.60 16.00 -13.91
CA TRP A 358 -20.38 16.33 -12.71
C TRP A 358 -21.58 15.41 -12.47
N ASP A 359 -22.32 15.08 -13.53
CA ASP A 359 -23.49 14.19 -13.50
C ASP A 359 -23.15 12.71 -13.31
N GLN A 360 -21.86 12.37 -13.28
CA GLN A 360 -21.33 11.03 -13.04
C GLN A 360 -20.59 10.92 -11.70
N CYS A 361 -20.60 11.96 -10.87
CA CYS A 361 -20.03 11.90 -9.54
C CYS A 361 -20.69 10.80 -8.69
N SER A 362 -19.85 10.04 -7.99
CA SER A 362 -20.26 9.03 -7.02
C SER A 362 -21.00 9.64 -5.84
N CYS A 363 -21.82 8.84 -5.16
CA CYS A 363 -22.36 9.17 -3.86
C CYS A 363 -21.45 8.64 -2.75
N TYR A 364 -21.46 9.33 -1.60
CA TYR A 364 -20.71 8.92 -0.41
C TYR A 364 -21.68 8.74 0.77
N ALA A 365 -21.65 7.58 1.43
CA ALA A 365 -22.56 7.23 2.52
C ALA A 365 -21.88 6.37 3.57
N GLY A 366 -21.94 6.77 4.84
CA GLY A 366 -21.41 5.97 5.95
C GLY A 366 -19.92 5.63 5.82
N GLY A 367 -19.14 6.50 5.17
CA GLY A 367 -17.73 6.25 4.87
C GLY A 367 -17.46 5.39 3.64
N HIS A 368 -18.47 5.01 2.86
CA HIS A 368 -18.32 4.19 1.66
C HIS A 368 -18.67 4.96 0.38
N THR A 369 -18.04 4.57 -0.72
CA THR A 369 -18.28 5.13 -2.07
C THR A 369 -19.21 4.24 -2.88
N LEU A 370 -20.27 4.84 -3.44
CA LEU A 370 -21.22 4.19 -4.34
C LEU A 370 -21.22 4.89 -5.70
N LYS A 371 -21.05 4.15 -6.79
CA LYS A 371 -21.29 4.69 -8.14
C LYS A 371 -22.79 4.89 -8.34
N ILE A 372 -23.16 5.76 -9.28
CA ILE A 372 -24.57 5.97 -9.64
C ILE A 372 -25.25 4.65 -10.00
N GLY A 373 -26.36 4.35 -9.32
CA GLY A 373 -27.13 3.12 -9.48
C GLY A 373 -26.67 1.95 -8.61
N GLU A 374 -25.50 2.04 -7.95
CA GLU A 374 -25.05 1.00 -7.01
C GLU A 374 -25.81 1.07 -5.68
N SER A 375 -25.85 -0.07 -5.00
CA SER A 375 -26.43 -0.24 -3.68
C SER A 375 -25.43 -0.81 -2.69
N LEU A 376 -25.46 -0.34 -1.45
CA LEU A 376 -24.69 -0.85 -0.32
C LEU A 376 -25.64 -1.32 0.78
N ILE A 377 -25.47 -2.55 1.25
CA ILE A 377 -26.22 -3.11 2.37
C ILE A 377 -25.41 -2.89 3.65
N SER A 378 -26.05 -2.35 4.68
CA SER A 378 -25.46 -2.10 6.00
C SER A 378 -24.94 -3.39 6.65
N ASP A 379 -23.99 -3.25 7.59
CA ASP A 379 -23.37 -4.40 8.26
C ASP A 379 -24.38 -5.31 8.98
N ASP A 380 -25.47 -4.74 9.48
CA ASP A 380 -26.57 -5.45 10.16
C ASP A 380 -27.68 -5.94 9.22
N CYS A 381 -27.57 -5.67 7.92
CA CYS A 381 -28.62 -5.91 6.93
C CYS A 381 -29.99 -5.30 7.29
N PHE A 382 -30.00 -4.17 8.01
CA PHE A 382 -31.23 -3.41 8.32
C PHE A 382 -31.48 -2.23 7.40
N ALA A 383 -30.50 -1.84 6.59
CA ALA A 383 -30.64 -0.80 5.59
C ALA A 383 -29.94 -1.14 4.28
N VAL A 384 -30.52 -0.63 3.19
CA VAL A 384 -29.89 -0.54 1.88
C VAL A 384 -29.78 0.93 1.48
N HIS A 385 -28.59 1.33 1.05
CA HIS A 385 -28.27 2.66 0.55
C HIS A 385 -28.09 2.59 -0.96
N ILE A 386 -28.81 3.42 -1.72
CA ILE A 386 -28.80 3.39 -3.19
C ILE A 386 -28.38 4.77 -3.70
N CYS A 387 -27.33 4.83 -4.51
CA CYS A 387 -26.89 6.08 -5.13
C CYS A 387 -27.79 6.44 -6.31
N GLN A 388 -28.55 7.53 -6.20
CA GLN A 388 -29.43 8.00 -7.26
C GLN A 388 -28.66 8.79 -8.32
N LYS A 389 -29.22 8.91 -9.53
CA LYS A 389 -28.67 9.76 -10.61
C LYS A 389 -28.52 11.24 -10.22
N SER A 390 -29.23 11.70 -9.19
CA SER A 390 -29.09 13.04 -8.64
C SER A 390 -27.85 13.24 -7.77
N GLY A 391 -27.07 12.18 -7.49
CA GLY A 391 -26.00 12.19 -6.49
C GLY A 391 -26.49 12.06 -5.04
N VAL A 392 -27.80 11.88 -4.83
CA VAL A 392 -28.41 11.70 -3.51
C VAL A 392 -28.45 10.21 -3.14
N VAL A 393 -28.09 9.89 -1.90
CA VAL A 393 -28.20 8.54 -1.35
C VAL A 393 -29.60 8.31 -0.81
N LEU A 394 -30.35 7.39 -1.42
CA LEU A 394 -31.61 6.92 -0.89
C LEU A 394 -31.36 5.77 0.09
N SER A 395 -31.76 5.95 1.34
CA SER A 395 -31.66 4.90 2.36
C SER A 395 -33.03 4.28 2.62
N GLN A 396 -33.12 2.96 2.56
CA GLN A 396 -34.35 2.21 2.79
C GLN A 396 -34.11 1.15 3.87
N SER A 397 -35.08 0.99 4.77
CA SER A 397 -35.05 -0.12 5.71
C SER A 397 -35.22 -1.45 4.97
N MET A 398 -34.47 -2.46 5.38
CA MET A 398 -34.61 -3.83 4.89
C MET A 398 -34.53 -4.83 6.05
N ALA A 399 -34.95 -6.06 5.80
CA ALA A 399 -34.75 -7.18 6.71
C ALA A 399 -34.73 -8.47 5.89
N CYS A 400 -33.82 -9.39 6.20
CA CYS A 400 -33.81 -10.72 5.61
C CYS A 400 -35.12 -11.46 5.94
N GLN A 401 -35.66 -12.20 4.97
CA GLN A 401 -36.99 -12.81 5.10
C GLN A 401 -36.90 -14.33 5.25
N GLY A 402 -37.87 -14.93 5.94
CA GLY A 402 -38.00 -16.39 6.04
C GLY A 402 -36.76 -17.08 6.62
N GLU A 403 -36.17 -18.00 5.85
CA GLU A 403 -34.97 -18.77 6.21
C GLU A 403 -33.66 -18.14 5.67
N GLU A 404 -33.66 -16.83 5.42
CA GLU A 404 -32.46 -16.10 5.03
C GLU A 404 -31.69 -15.59 6.25
N SER A 405 -30.38 -15.43 6.08
CA SER A 405 -29.52 -14.72 7.02
C SER A 405 -28.62 -13.72 6.32
N CYS A 406 -28.24 -12.67 7.04
CA CYS A 406 -27.27 -11.69 6.58
C CYS A 406 -25.91 -12.37 6.46
N GLN A 407 -25.42 -12.56 5.24
CA GLN A 407 -24.15 -13.22 4.97
C GLN A 407 -23.36 -12.44 3.91
N ILE A 408 -22.10 -12.81 3.75
CA ILE A 408 -21.25 -12.35 2.67
C ILE A 408 -20.98 -13.56 1.77
N LYS A 409 -21.33 -13.45 0.48
CA LYS A 409 -21.00 -14.44 -0.55
C LYS A 409 -20.28 -13.75 -1.69
N GLU A 410 -19.12 -14.29 -2.07
CA GLU A 410 -18.31 -13.79 -3.18
C GLU A 410 -18.01 -12.28 -3.14
N GLY A 411 -17.79 -11.72 -1.94
CA GLY A 411 -17.51 -10.29 -1.79
C GLY A 411 -18.75 -9.41 -1.65
N LEU A 412 -19.96 -9.97 -1.71
CA LEU A 412 -21.20 -9.21 -1.64
C LEU A 412 -21.96 -9.55 -0.35
N ARG A 413 -22.34 -8.51 0.39
CA ARG A 413 -23.25 -8.65 1.52
C ARG A 413 -24.69 -8.72 1.03
N GLY A 414 -25.49 -9.58 1.64
CA GLY A 414 -26.90 -9.71 1.32
C GLY A 414 -27.62 -10.70 2.22
N CYS A 415 -28.92 -10.81 2.00
CA CYS A 415 -29.75 -11.86 2.59
C CYS A 415 -29.65 -13.10 1.71
N TYR A 416 -29.10 -14.18 2.27
CA TYR A 416 -28.93 -15.44 1.56
C TYR A 416 -29.59 -16.57 2.34
N PRO A 417 -30.13 -17.59 1.65
CA PRO A 417 -30.68 -18.76 2.31
C PRO A 417 -29.65 -19.37 3.27
N LEU A 418 -30.09 -19.75 4.46
CA LEU A 418 -29.34 -20.64 5.33
C LEU A 418 -29.08 -21.92 4.55
N ASN A 419 -27.83 -22.18 4.17
CA ASN A 419 -27.50 -23.43 3.49
C ASN A 419 -27.94 -24.58 4.42
N ALA A 420 -28.85 -25.44 3.95
CA ALA A 420 -29.13 -26.71 4.62
C ALA A 420 -27.82 -27.52 4.62
N GLY A 421 -27.27 -27.76 5.81
CA GLY A 421 -25.99 -28.43 6.01
C GLY A 421 -25.97 -29.88 5.55
#